data_AF-A0A843KFJ2-F1
#
_entry.id   AF-A0A843KFJ2-F1
#
_cell.length_a   1.000
_cell.length_b   1.000
_cell.length_c   1.000
_cell.angle_alpha   90.00
_cell.angle_beta   90.00
_cell.angle_gamma   90.00
#
_symmetry.space_group_name_H-M   'P 1'
#
loop_
_entity.id
_entity.type
_entity.pdbx_description
1 polymer ?
#
loop_
_entity_poly.entity_id
_entity_poly.type
_entity_poly.pdbx_seq_one_letter_code
_entity_poly.pdbx_strand_id
1 'polypeptide(L)'
;METPPKKIIWEFEVLRALAIIFVVLSHVDIMLSHINGCVSSDSYQAIIKAVSIPIGETGNCLFFFISGYLLYTNNGRITDLTRFYFRRFTRIYPQYLLVLLLFFHSSKDVFIQAAGLQGVLNYSNQEFWFIGAIVLYYLTYPLLVNADRLVHLIITACSILFGMVLLHYSLNLFFIGDILYYGVFVAGIVFAKESRYADVIYGYFKNHEVHIYGLMLLFASFAAALRYWKLTYVVASPIVMSMLFLVISISGGIAAYFAMRKHGNQLIKYQKIITIIAYCSYSIYLIHSVIFSEIASDLSYIHAAGIAYDIATITALFISFSAVFLASYYMQSLQDWLTNARKKTAIH
;
A
#
# COMPACT_ATOMS: atom_id res chain seq x y z
N MET A 1 -23.26 -17.94 -12.12
CA MET A 1 -21.91 -18.50 -11.89
C MET A 1 -21.31 -17.88 -10.65
N GLU A 2 -21.28 -18.66 -9.58
CA GLU A 2 -20.59 -18.35 -8.33
C GLU A 2 -19.11 -18.08 -8.63
N THR A 3 -18.57 -17.00 -8.09
CA THR A 3 -17.12 -16.82 -8.06
C THR A 3 -16.53 -17.94 -7.22
N PRO A 4 -15.53 -18.69 -7.70
CA PRO A 4 -14.87 -19.68 -6.86
C PRO A 4 -14.40 -19.01 -5.55
N PRO A 5 -14.44 -19.73 -4.41
CA PRO A 5 -14.02 -19.18 -3.13
C PRO A 5 -12.60 -18.62 -3.27
N LYS A 6 -12.40 -17.39 -2.78
CA LYS A 6 -11.10 -16.72 -2.82
C LYS A 6 -10.07 -17.65 -2.16
N LYS A 7 -9.07 -18.11 -2.93
CA LYS A 7 -8.01 -18.96 -2.39
C LYS A 7 -7.22 -18.15 -1.37
N ILE A 8 -7.39 -18.48 -0.09
CA ILE A 8 -6.58 -17.89 0.99
C ILE A 8 -5.20 -18.51 0.89
N ILE A 9 -4.19 -17.66 0.70
CA ILE A 9 -2.79 -18.06 0.66
C ILE A 9 -2.17 -17.48 1.93
N TRP A 10 -1.82 -18.34 2.87
CA TRP A 10 -1.43 -17.95 4.23
C TRP A 10 -0.26 -16.97 4.24
N GLU A 11 0.76 -17.22 3.42
CA GLU A 11 1.94 -16.38 3.27
C GLU A 11 1.55 -14.94 2.88
N PHE A 12 0.59 -14.81 1.96
CA PHE A 12 0.11 -13.49 1.51
C PHE A 12 -0.82 -12.80 2.52
N GLU A 13 -1.54 -13.55 3.36
CA GLU A 13 -2.29 -12.94 4.47
C GLU A 13 -1.33 -12.34 5.50
N VAL A 14 -0.27 -13.07 5.86
CA VAL A 14 0.78 -12.56 6.75
C VAL A 14 1.46 -11.33 6.14
N LEU A 15 1.89 -11.41 4.88
CA LEU A 15 2.54 -10.29 4.20
C LEU A 15 1.63 -9.07 4.08
N ARG A 16 0.32 -9.26 3.85
CA ARG A 16 -0.64 -8.15 3.83
C ARG A 16 -0.77 -7.47 5.19
N ALA A 17 -0.82 -8.27 6.25
CA ALA A 17 -0.88 -7.75 7.60
C ALA A 17 0.40 -6.99 7.96
N LEU A 18 1.57 -7.54 7.59
CA LEU A 18 2.87 -6.88 7.78
C LEU A 18 2.95 -5.56 7.01
N ALA A 19 2.57 -5.57 5.72
CA ALA A 19 2.61 -4.41 4.86
C ALA A 19 1.79 -3.25 5.44
N ILE A 20 0.56 -3.54 5.90
CA ILE A 20 -0.30 -2.49 6.44
C ILE A 20 0.16 -1.99 7.82
N ILE A 21 0.71 -2.87 8.66
CA ILE A 21 1.32 -2.46 9.94
C ILE A 21 2.48 -1.49 9.67
N PHE A 22 3.33 -1.78 8.67
CA PHE A 22 4.43 -0.89 8.30
C PHE A 22 3.93 0.46 7.80
N VAL A 23 2.90 0.51 6.95
CA VAL A 23 2.28 1.77 6.52
C VAL A 23 1.72 2.57 7.69
N VAL A 24 1.05 1.94 8.65
CA VAL A 24 0.53 2.66 9.82
C VAL A 24 1.67 3.17 10.71
N LEU A 25 2.67 2.33 10.99
CA LEU A 25 3.84 2.72 11.79
C LEU A 25 4.62 3.88 11.15
N SER A 26 4.67 3.96 9.83
CA SER A 26 5.39 5.03 9.14
C SER A 26 4.77 6.40 9.27
N HIS A 27 3.50 6.49 9.65
CA HIS A 27 2.77 7.76 9.82
C HIS A 27 2.65 8.17 11.30
N VAL A 28 3.35 7.46 12.20
CA VAL A 28 3.50 7.87 13.60
C VAL A 28 4.24 9.20 13.71
N ASP A 29 5.13 9.50 12.77
CA ASP A 29 5.82 10.78 12.67
C ASP A 29 4.86 11.97 12.50
N ILE A 30 3.82 11.82 11.68
CA ILE A 30 2.75 12.81 11.52
C ILE A 30 2.09 13.07 12.86
N MET A 31 1.73 12.02 13.59
CA MET A 31 1.07 12.13 14.88
C MET A 31 1.97 12.83 15.92
N LEU A 32 3.24 12.42 16.01
CA LEU A 32 4.21 13.00 16.93
C LEU A 32 4.55 14.46 16.57
N SER A 33 4.61 14.81 15.28
CA SER A 33 4.86 16.19 14.85
C SER A 33 3.71 17.15 15.24
N HIS A 34 2.46 16.69 15.21
CA HIS A 34 1.30 17.46 15.63
C HIS A 34 1.24 17.65 17.15
N ILE A 35 1.51 16.57 17.92
CA ILE A 35 1.49 16.63 19.39
C ILE A 35 2.63 17.49 19.94
N ASN A 36 3.82 17.39 19.35
CA ASN A 36 5.02 18.03 19.88
C ASN A 36 5.15 19.52 19.47
N GLY A 37 4.18 20.09 18.74
CA GLY A 37 4.14 21.53 18.42
C GLY A 37 5.42 22.10 17.77
N CYS A 38 6.11 21.34 16.93
CA CYS A 38 7.43 21.70 16.38
C CYS A 38 8.54 21.91 17.44
N VAL A 39 8.38 21.48 18.69
CA VAL A 39 9.32 21.72 19.82
C VAL A 39 10.41 20.65 19.95
N SER A 40 10.30 19.52 19.24
CA SER A 40 11.38 18.53 19.20
C SER A 40 12.59 19.07 18.43
N SER A 41 13.78 18.96 19.01
CA SER A 41 15.04 19.30 18.33
C SER A 41 15.09 18.70 16.92
N ASP A 42 15.65 19.46 15.95
CA ASP A 42 15.76 19.03 14.55
C ASP A 42 16.34 17.61 14.41
N SER A 43 17.24 17.24 15.32
CA SER A 43 17.84 15.90 15.41
C SER A 43 16.85 14.78 15.74
N TYR A 44 15.89 14.99 16.65
CA TYR A 44 14.89 13.98 17.02
C TYR A 44 13.91 13.72 15.87
N GLN A 45 13.46 14.78 15.20
CA GLN A 45 12.61 14.67 14.00
C GLN A 45 13.36 14.01 12.85
N ALA A 46 14.65 14.31 12.69
CA ALA A 46 15.48 13.64 11.69
C ALA A 46 15.59 12.13 11.94
N ILE A 47 15.77 11.69 13.20
CA ILE A 47 15.84 10.27 13.57
C ILE A 47 14.50 9.57 13.32
N ILE A 48 13.38 10.15 13.76
CA ILE A 48 12.05 9.58 13.54
C ILE A 48 11.76 9.44 12.05
N LYS A 49 12.07 10.48 11.26
CA LYS A 49 11.89 10.43 9.81
C LYS A 49 12.80 9.37 9.18
N ALA A 50 14.05 9.28 9.60
CA ALA A 50 15.01 8.29 9.08
C ALA A 50 14.54 6.83 9.30
N VAL A 51 13.71 6.57 10.32
CA VAL A 51 13.15 5.24 10.60
C VAL A 51 11.76 5.05 9.98
N SER A 52 10.85 6.01 10.17
CA SER A 52 9.45 5.88 9.78
C SER A 52 9.30 5.77 8.27
N ILE A 53 10.10 6.54 7.54
CA ILE A 53 10.06 6.59 6.08
C ILE A 53 10.38 5.23 5.42
N PRO A 54 11.55 4.60 5.63
CA PRO A 54 11.85 3.31 5.04
C PRO A 54 10.83 2.23 5.40
N ILE A 55 10.27 2.27 6.61
CA ILE A 55 9.20 1.36 7.02
C ILE A 55 7.97 1.55 6.12
N GLY A 56 7.54 2.80 5.89
CA GLY A 56 6.40 3.10 5.03
C GLY A 56 6.60 2.69 3.59
N GLU A 57 7.77 2.99 3.02
CA GLU A 57 8.15 2.58 1.67
C GLU A 57 8.16 1.05 1.52
N THR A 58 8.69 0.35 2.54
CA THR A 58 8.66 -1.12 2.60
C THR A 58 7.21 -1.63 2.61
N GLY A 59 6.36 -1.03 3.43
CA GLY A 59 4.93 -1.34 3.48
C GLY A 59 4.23 -1.16 2.13
N ASN A 60 4.48 -0.04 1.43
CA ASN A 60 3.90 0.25 0.12
C ASN A 60 4.39 -0.75 -0.95
N CYS A 61 5.69 -1.04 -1.00
CA CYS A 61 6.24 -2.02 -1.95
C CYS A 61 5.63 -3.40 -1.76
N LEU A 62 5.55 -3.88 -0.51
CA LEU A 62 4.87 -5.14 -0.19
C LEU A 62 3.41 -5.09 -0.61
N PHE A 63 2.69 -4.03 -0.26
CA PHE A 63 1.28 -3.88 -0.60
C PHE A 63 1.03 -3.97 -2.11
N PHE A 64 1.80 -3.25 -2.92
CA PHE A 64 1.63 -3.25 -4.38
C PHE A 64 2.07 -4.58 -5.01
N PHE A 65 3.17 -5.17 -4.55
CA PHE A 65 3.61 -6.49 -5.01
C PHE A 65 2.54 -7.56 -4.75
N ILE A 66 2.02 -7.63 -3.51
CA ILE A 66 0.96 -8.56 -3.11
C ILE A 66 -0.32 -8.29 -3.90
N SER A 67 -0.66 -7.02 -4.12
CA SER A 67 -1.83 -6.64 -4.90
C SER A 67 -1.76 -7.19 -6.32
N GLY A 68 -0.62 -7.05 -7.00
CA GLY A 68 -0.40 -7.63 -8.34
C GLY A 68 -0.50 -9.15 -8.35
N TYR A 69 0.16 -9.81 -7.38
CA TYR A 69 0.18 -11.26 -7.26
C TYR A 69 -1.23 -11.85 -7.04
N LEU A 70 -1.96 -11.32 -6.06
CA LEU A 70 -3.30 -11.80 -5.72
C LEU A 70 -4.31 -11.45 -6.80
N LEU A 71 -4.12 -10.33 -7.52
CA LEU A 71 -5.00 -9.97 -8.62
C LEU A 71 -4.90 -10.99 -9.75
N TYR A 72 -3.68 -11.36 -10.15
CA TYR A 72 -3.41 -12.44 -11.10
C TYR A 72 -3.96 -13.77 -10.62
N THR A 73 -3.66 -14.19 -9.40
CA THR A 73 -4.06 -15.51 -8.90
C THR A 73 -5.58 -15.67 -8.83
N ASN A 74 -6.31 -14.61 -8.52
CA ASN A 74 -7.77 -14.66 -8.38
C ASN A 74 -8.56 -14.43 -9.68
N ASN A 75 -7.95 -13.86 -10.72
CA ASN A 75 -8.68 -13.50 -11.94
C ASN A 75 -8.08 -14.12 -13.21
N GLY A 76 -6.77 -14.34 -13.25
CA GLY A 76 -6.07 -14.75 -14.46
C GLY A 76 -6.39 -13.80 -15.62
N ARG A 77 -6.60 -14.36 -16.82
CA ARG A 77 -7.02 -13.58 -18.00
C ARG A 77 -8.41 -12.97 -17.80
N ILE A 78 -8.57 -11.73 -18.23
CA ILE A 78 -9.85 -11.01 -18.15
C ILE A 78 -10.57 -11.11 -19.48
N THR A 79 -11.71 -11.80 -19.48
CA THR A 79 -12.62 -11.91 -20.64
C THR A 79 -13.74 -10.87 -20.62
N ASP A 80 -14.19 -10.47 -19.42
CA ASP A 80 -15.28 -9.52 -19.22
C ASP A 80 -14.77 -8.27 -18.48
N LEU A 81 -14.45 -7.24 -19.26
CA LEU A 81 -13.92 -5.96 -18.76
C LEU A 81 -14.93 -5.25 -17.86
N THR A 82 -16.20 -5.20 -18.26
CA THR A 82 -17.25 -4.50 -17.52
C THR A 82 -17.42 -5.10 -16.14
N ARG A 83 -17.52 -6.43 -16.04
CA ARG A 83 -17.62 -7.12 -14.76
C ARG A 83 -16.37 -6.96 -13.91
N PHE A 84 -15.19 -6.97 -14.53
CA PHE A 84 -13.93 -6.73 -13.82
C PHE A 84 -13.90 -5.34 -13.18
N TYR A 85 -14.10 -4.28 -13.98
CA TYR A 85 -14.05 -2.90 -13.48
C TYR A 85 -15.16 -2.61 -12.48
N PHE A 86 -16.38 -3.08 -12.72
CA PHE A 86 -17.48 -2.88 -11.78
C PHE A 86 -17.21 -3.48 -10.41
N ARG A 87 -16.63 -4.69 -10.34
CA ARG A 87 -16.23 -5.32 -9.07
C ARG A 87 -15.16 -4.55 -8.32
N ARG A 88 -14.24 -3.90 -9.04
CA ARG A 88 -13.17 -3.09 -8.42
C ARG A 88 -13.71 -1.76 -7.94
N PHE A 89 -14.52 -1.11 -8.76
CA PHE A 89 -15.20 0.13 -8.44
C PHE A 89 -16.07 -0.02 -7.18
N THR A 90 -16.96 -1.03 -7.14
CA THR A 90 -17.83 -1.30 -5.98
C THR A 90 -17.07 -1.70 -4.71
N ARG A 91 -15.82 -2.15 -4.84
CA ARG A 91 -14.97 -2.48 -3.70
C ARG A 91 -14.18 -1.30 -3.15
N ILE A 92 -13.68 -0.41 -4.01
CA ILE A 92 -12.84 0.73 -3.60
C ILE A 92 -13.70 1.94 -3.28
N TYR A 93 -14.57 2.29 -4.23
CA TYR A 93 -15.17 3.61 -4.29
C TYR A 93 -16.16 3.93 -3.15
N PRO A 94 -17.01 2.98 -2.67
CA PRO A 94 -17.92 3.30 -1.57
C PRO A 94 -17.21 3.66 -0.26
N GLN A 95 -16.14 2.94 0.10
CA GLN A 95 -15.35 3.27 1.29
C GLN A 95 -14.64 4.61 1.11
N TYR A 96 -14.08 4.83 -0.08
CA TYR A 96 -13.42 6.08 -0.41
C TYR A 96 -14.36 7.29 -0.28
N LEU A 97 -15.56 7.21 -0.87
CA LEU A 97 -16.56 8.27 -0.75
C LEU A 97 -17.01 8.50 0.69
N LEU A 98 -17.18 7.43 1.48
CA LEU A 98 -17.52 7.56 2.90
C LEU A 98 -16.47 8.39 3.64
N VAL A 99 -15.19 8.12 3.40
CA VAL A 99 -14.08 8.83 4.04
C VAL A 99 -14.02 10.29 3.57
N LEU A 100 -14.21 10.54 2.29
CA LEU A 100 -14.33 11.92 1.77
C LEU A 100 -15.47 12.70 2.43
N LEU A 101 -16.64 12.06 2.59
CA LEU A 101 -17.80 12.69 3.21
C LEU A 101 -17.58 12.99 4.69
N LEU A 102 -16.89 12.10 5.42
CA LEU A 102 -16.67 12.25 6.85
C LEU A 102 -15.59 13.29 7.18
N PHE A 103 -14.53 13.38 6.36
CA PHE A 103 -13.33 14.14 6.72
C PHE A 103 -12.99 15.28 5.76
N PHE A 104 -13.52 15.29 4.53
CA PHE A 104 -13.11 16.23 3.48
C PHE A 104 -14.28 16.98 2.83
N HIS A 105 -15.47 16.96 3.45
CA HIS A 105 -16.68 17.56 2.90
C HIS A 105 -16.59 19.07 2.64
N SER A 106 -15.66 19.76 3.31
CA SER A 106 -15.44 21.21 3.18
C SER A 106 -14.28 21.59 2.25
N SER A 107 -13.63 20.62 1.59
CA SER A 107 -12.50 20.91 0.71
C SER A 107 -12.97 21.60 -0.58
N LYS A 108 -12.23 22.61 -1.05
CA LYS A 108 -12.54 23.33 -2.32
C LYS A 108 -12.50 22.41 -3.55
N ASP A 109 -11.87 21.26 -3.40
CA ASP A 109 -11.58 20.31 -4.48
C ASP A 109 -12.32 18.99 -4.31
N VAL A 110 -13.38 18.98 -3.49
CA VAL A 110 -14.16 17.78 -3.17
C VAL A 110 -14.67 17.07 -4.42
N PHE A 111 -14.92 17.77 -5.53
CA PHE A 111 -15.33 17.16 -6.80
C PHE A 111 -14.19 16.40 -7.50
N ILE A 112 -12.98 16.95 -7.50
CA ILE A 112 -11.78 16.29 -8.07
C ILE A 112 -11.44 15.06 -7.23
N GLN A 113 -11.52 15.21 -5.91
CA GLN A 113 -11.32 14.11 -4.97
C GLN A 113 -12.41 13.05 -5.14
N ALA A 114 -13.69 13.44 -5.15
CA ALA A 114 -14.78 12.49 -5.38
C ALA A 114 -14.59 11.71 -6.67
N ALA A 115 -14.14 12.34 -7.76
CA ALA A 115 -13.84 11.64 -9.02
C ALA A 115 -12.67 10.64 -8.92
N GLY A 116 -11.89 10.64 -7.83
CA GLY A 116 -10.72 9.80 -7.63
C GLY A 116 -9.51 10.25 -8.45
N LEU A 117 -9.51 11.51 -8.90
CA LEU A 117 -8.52 12.03 -9.86
C LEU A 117 -7.30 12.65 -9.18
N GLN A 118 -7.30 12.81 -7.85
CA GLN A 118 -6.23 13.47 -7.10
C GLN A 118 -4.84 12.81 -7.22
N GLY A 119 -4.78 11.49 -7.44
CA GLY A 119 -3.53 10.81 -7.74
C GLY A 119 -3.14 10.85 -9.23
N VAL A 120 -4.12 10.97 -10.13
CA VAL A 120 -3.89 11.02 -11.58
C VAL A 120 -3.58 12.43 -12.07
N LEU A 121 -4.00 13.48 -11.35
CA LEU A 121 -3.84 14.88 -11.70
C LEU A 121 -2.94 15.59 -10.68
N ASN A 122 -1.70 15.14 -10.52
CA ASN A 122 -0.67 15.59 -9.56
C ASN A 122 -1.11 16.76 -8.66
N TYR A 123 -2.02 16.45 -7.73
CA TYR A 123 -2.78 17.46 -7.01
C TYR A 123 -2.01 17.89 -5.76
N SER A 124 -2.24 19.09 -5.24
CA SER A 124 -1.48 19.64 -4.11
C SER A 124 -1.74 18.90 -2.80
N ASN A 125 -2.98 18.44 -2.57
CA ASN A 125 -3.30 17.52 -1.47
C ASN A 125 -3.21 16.06 -1.93
N GLN A 126 -2.14 15.38 -1.50
CA GLN A 126 -1.80 14.01 -1.88
C GLN A 126 -2.19 12.97 -0.83
N GLU A 127 -2.99 13.29 0.19
CA GLU A 127 -3.36 12.35 1.26
C GLU A 127 -3.99 11.04 0.73
N PHE A 128 -4.61 11.09 -0.45
CA PHE A 128 -5.21 9.92 -1.12
C PHE A 128 -4.50 9.51 -2.42
N TRP A 129 -3.20 9.82 -2.58
CA TRP A 129 -2.43 9.46 -3.79
C TRP A 129 -2.53 7.96 -4.12
N PHE A 130 -2.55 7.12 -3.09
CA PHE A 130 -2.71 5.67 -3.21
C PHE A 130 -3.97 5.23 -3.97
N ILE A 131 -5.08 5.96 -3.83
CA ILE A 131 -6.33 5.65 -4.55
C ILE A 131 -6.14 5.86 -6.05
N GLY A 132 -5.45 6.92 -6.45
CA GLY A 132 -5.08 7.12 -7.85
C GLY A 132 -4.20 6.01 -8.38
N ALA A 133 -3.14 5.64 -7.63
CA ALA A 133 -2.25 4.54 -7.98
C ALA A 133 -3.00 3.23 -8.22
N ILE A 134 -3.83 2.80 -7.26
CA ILE A 134 -4.50 1.49 -7.36
C ILE A 134 -5.56 1.46 -8.47
N VAL A 135 -6.27 2.58 -8.71
CA VAL A 135 -7.21 2.69 -9.83
C VAL A 135 -6.47 2.60 -11.16
N LEU A 136 -5.35 3.31 -11.31
CA LEU A 136 -4.50 3.26 -12.50
C LEU A 136 -3.96 1.85 -12.76
N TYR A 137 -3.54 1.15 -11.71
CA TYR A 137 -3.01 -0.21 -11.84
C TYR A 137 -4.10 -1.20 -12.22
N TYR A 138 -5.33 -1.00 -11.73
CA TYR A 138 -6.47 -1.81 -12.13
C TYR A 138 -6.92 -1.49 -13.56
N LEU A 139 -6.81 -0.25 -14.02
CA LEU A 139 -7.11 0.15 -15.39
C LEU A 139 -6.20 -0.58 -16.39
N THR A 140 -4.90 -0.64 -16.07
CA THR A 140 -3.86 -1.25 -16.91
C THR A 140 -3.82 -2.78 -16.83
N TYR A 141 -4.32 -3.35 -15.73
CA TYR A 141 -4.23 -4.79 -15.47
C TYR A 141 -4.78 -5.71 -16.57
N PRO A 142 -5.97 -5.49 -17.17
CA PRO A 142 -6.47 -6.37 -18.24
C PRO A 142 -5.54 -6.44 -19.45
N LEU A 143 -4.88 -5.34 -19.80
CA LEU A 143 -3.91 -5.30 -20.90
C LEU A 143 -2.68 -6.19 -20.59
N LEU A 144 -2.20 -6.14 -19.34
CA LEU A 144 -1.05 -6.93 -18.89
C LEU A 144 -1.34 -8.43 -18.89
N VAL A 145 -2.50 -8.83 -18.33
CA VAL A 145 -2.76 -10.24 -18.06
C VAL A 145 -3.24 -11.02 -19.28
N ASN A 146 -3.88 -10.33 -20.23
CA ASN A 146 -4.32 -10.92 -21.49
C ASN A 146 -3.16 -11.16 -22.48
N ALA A 147 -1.96 -10.66 -22.19
CA ALA A 147 -0.77 -10.97 -22.97
C ALA A 147 -0.44 -12.48 -22.93
N ASP A 148 -0.30 -13.09 -24.11
CA ASP A 148 -0.15 -14.55 -24.22
C ASP A 148 1.14 -15.07 -23.61
N ARG A 149 2.25 -14.36 -23.84
CA ARG A 149 3.59 -14.74 -23.39
C ARG A 149 4.11 -13.73 -22.37
N LEU A 150 5.03 -14.15 -21.52
CA LEU A 150 5.69 -13.27 -20.54
C LEU A 150 6.37 -12.07 -21.22
N VAL A 151 7.03 -12.28 -22.36
CA VAL A 151 7.68 -11.21 -23.14
C VAL A 151 6.67 -10.13 -23.55
N HIS A 152 5.48 -10.51 -24.02
CA HIS A 152 4.43 -9.55 -24.38
C HIS A 152 3.89 -8.80 -23.16
N LEU A 153 3.78 -9.46 -22.00
CA LEU A 153 3.41 -8.80 -20.74
C LEU A 153 4.45 -7.74 -20.36
N ILE A 154 5.74 -8.10 -20.42
CA ILE A 154 6.85 -7.18 -20.11
C ILE A 154 6.86 -6.00 -21.08
N ILE A 155 6.73 -6.24 -22.39
CA ILE A 155 6.66 -5.17 -23.40
C ILE A 155 5.48 -4.24 -23.12
N THR A 156 4.30 -4.80 -22.81
CA THR A 156 3.10 -4.02 -22.47
C THR A 156 3.33 -3.18 -21.21
N ALA A 157 3.91 -3.78 -20.17
CA ALA A 157 4.25 -3.08 -18.94
C ALA A 157 5.25 -1.94 -19.16
N CYS A 158 6.34 -2.19 -19.91
CA CYS A 158 7.33 -1.18 -20.26
C CYS A 158 6.71 -0.06 -21.10
N SER A 159 5.80 -0.37 -22.03
CA SER A 159 5.11 0.63 -22.86
C SER A 159 4.20 1.53 -22.03
N ILE A 160 3.44 0.94 -21.10
CA ILE A 160 2.58 1.68 -20.17
C ILE A 160 3.43 2.56 -19.24
N LEU A 161 4.50 1.99 -18.65
CA LEU A 161 5.41 2.74 -17.78
C LEU A 161 6.05 3.91 -18.53
N PHE A 162 6.51 3.68 -19.76
CA PHE A 162 7.04 4.73 -20.62
C PHE A 162 6.00 5.83 -20.89
N GLY A 163 4.75 5.45 -21.19
CA GLY A 163 3.65 6.39 -21.35
C GLY A 163 3.38 7.22 -20.08
N MET A 164 3.40 6.59 -18.90
CA MET A 164 3.25 7.27 -17.61
C MET A 164 4.40 8.27 -17.36
N VAL A 165 5.64 7.86 -17.62
CA VAL A 165 6.83 8.73 -17.51
C VAL A 165 6.74 9.91 -18.47
N LEU A 166 6.36 9.66 -19.73
CA LEU A 166 6.18 10.71 -20.73
C LEU A 166 5.11 11.72 -20.31
N LEU A 167 3.95 11.25 -19.85
CA LEU A 167 2.85 12.10 -19.40
C LEU A 167 3.19 12.87 -18.11
N HIS A 168 4.01 12.30 -17.24
CA HIS A 168 4.56 13.02 -16.08
C HIS A 168 5.48 14.16 -16.51
N TYR A 169 6.47 13.91 -17.38
CA TYR A 169 7.40 14.96 -17.79
C TYR A 169 6.77 16.01 -18.71
N SER A 170 5.80 15.64 -19.54
CA SER A 170 5.17 16.57 -20.50
C SER A 170 4.03 17.38 -19.92
N LEU A 171 3.19 16.77 -19.08
CA LEU A 171 1.94 17.38 -18.59
C LEU A 171 1.88 17.47 -17.06
N ASN A 172 2.89 16.98 -16.35
CA ASN A 172 2.89 16.84 -14.90
C ASN A 172 1.65 16.07 -14.40
N LEU A 173 1.20 15.08 -15.17
CA LEU A 173 -0.06 14.38 -14.93
C LEU A 173 0.05 13.44 -13.72
N PHE A 174 0.91 12.42 -13.82
CA PHE A 174 1.04 11.39 -12.77
C PHE A 174 1.92 11.82 -11.62
N PHE A 175 1.61 11.36 -10.41
CA PHE A 175 2.53 11.46 -9.29
C PHE A 175 3.70 10.48 -9.47
N ILE A 176 4.91 10.87 -9.04
CA ILE A 176 6.10 10.04 -9.19
C ILE A 176 5.97 8.70 -8.46
N GLY A 177 5.25 8.66 -7.34
CA GLY A 177 4.94 7.43 -6.61
C GLY A 177 4.18 6.42 -7.47
N ASP A 178 3.20 6.87 -8.26
CA ASP A 178 2.40 6.00 -9.13
C ASP A 178 3.29 5.29 -10.17
N ILE A 179 4.33 5.96 -10.64
CA ILE A 179 5.30 5.43 -11.60
C ILE A 179 6.22 4.41 -10.91
N LEU A 180 6.76 4.77 -9.74
CA LEU A 180 7.73 3.96 -9.01
C LEU A 180 7.16 2.60 -8.58
N TYR A 181 5.94 2.57 -8.04
CA TYR A 181 5.34 1.32 -7.56
C TYR A 181 4.67 0.49 -8.66
N TYR A 182 4.47 1.04 -9.87
CA TYR A 182 3.84 0.31 -10.96
C TYR A 182 4.67 -0.91 -11.35
N GLY A 183 5.99 -0.76 -11.45
CA GLY A 183 6.89 -1.88 -11.74
C GLY A 183 6.87 -2.95 -10.64
N VAL A 184 6.70 -2.56 -9.37
CA VAL A 184 6.58 -3.50 -8.24
C VAL A 184 5.26 -4.28 -8.32
N PHE A 185 4.16 -3.61 -8.67
CA PHE A 185 2.87 -4.24 -8.93
C PHE A 185 2.95 -5.24 -10.09
N VAL A 186 3.56 -4.85 -11.22
CA VAL A 186 3.77 -5.73 -12.38
C VAL A 186 4.64 -6.92 -12.01
N ALA A 187 5.68 -6.74 -11.19
CA ALA A 187 6.52 -7.84 -10.73
C ALA A 187 5.72 -8.87 -9.94
N GLY A 188 4.76 -8.44 -9.12
CA GLY A 188 3.81 -9.35 -8.45
C GLY A 188 2.98 -10.19 -9.43
N ILE A 189 2.51 -9.58 -10.53
CA ILE A 189 1.78 -10.29 -11.61
C ILE A 189 2.69 -11.31 -12.29
N VAL A 190 3.91 -10.90 -12.68
CA VAL A 190 4.90 -11.79 -13.31
C VAL A 190 5.23 -12.96 -12.39
N PHE A 191 5.47 -12.69 -11.11
CA PHE A 191 5.79 -13.70 -10.11
C PHE A 191 4.64 -14.71 -9.92
N ALA A 192 3.39 -14.25 -10.00
CA ALA A 192 2.22 -15.13 -9.96
C ALA A 192 2.04 -15.95 -11.25
N LYS A 193 2.28 -15.34 -12.41
CA LYS A 193 2.20 -16.02 -13.72
C LYS A 193 3.21 -17.14 -13.86
N GLU A 194 4.41 -16.90 -13.33
CA GLU A 194 5.55 -17.82 -13.38
C GLU A 194 5.74 -18.57 -12.05
N SER A 195 4.64 -18.90 -11.35
CA SER A 195 4.69 -19.50 -10.01
C SER A 195 5.52 -20.79 -9.93
N ARG A 196 5.62 -21.55 -11.04
CA ARG A 196 6.50 -22.73 -11.14
C ARG A 196 7.98 -22.37 -10.94
N TYR A 197 8.42 -21.25 -11.50
CA TYR A 197 9.79 -20.76 -11.29
C TYR A 197 9.98 -20.23 -9.87
N ALA A 198 8.95 -19.64 -9.24
CA ALA A 198 9.01 -19.23 -7.84
C ALA A 198 9.30 -20.41 -6.89
N ASP A 199 8.73 -21.59 -7.17
CA ASP A 199 9.01 -22.81 -6.41
C ASP A 199 10.46 -23.30 -6.58
N VAL A 200 10.96 -23.25 -7.82
CA VAL A 200 12.34 -23.61 -8.15
C VAL A 200 13.33 -22.66 -7.47
N ILE A 201 13.12 -21.35 -7.59
CA ILE A 201 13.94 -20.32 -6.94
C ILE A 201 13.90 -20.49 -5.42
N TYR A 202 12.72 -20.70 -4.83
CA TYR A 202 12.62 -20.99 -3.39
C TYR A 202 13.44 -22.23 -3.00
N GLY A 203 13.42 -23.29 -3.82
CA GLY A 203 14.23 -24.49 -3.61
C GLY A 203 15.74 -24.21 -3.50
N TYR A 204 16.27 -23.27 -4.29
CA TYR A 204 17.67 -22.83 -4.20
C TYR A 204 17.95 -21.98 -2.95
N PHE A 205 17.04 -21.06 -2.61
CA PHE A 205 17.26 -20.09 -1.52
C PHE A 205 16.83 -20.58 -0.12
N LYS A 206 16.05 -21.66 0.00
CA LYS A 206 15.50 -22.12 1.29
C LYS A 206 16.56 -22.39 2.38
N ASN A 207 17.79 -22.75 1.98
CA ASN A 207 18.90 -23.03 2.92
C ASN A 207 19.85 -21.83 3.08
N HIS A 208 19.61 -20.74 2.37
CA HIS A 208 20.45 -19.56 2.26
C HIS A 208 19.81 -18.36 2.99
N GLU A 209 19.46 -18.56 4.27
CA GLU A 209 18.71 -17.56 5.06
C GLU A 209 19.41 -16.20 5.13
N VAL A 210 20.74 -16.20 5.24
CA VAL A 210 21.56 -14.96 5.25
C VAL A 210 21.32 -14.14 3.98
N HIS A 211 21.10 -14.77 2.84
CA HIS A 211 20.80 -14.07 1.59
C HIS A 211 19.38 -13.51 1.56
N ILE A 212 18.39 -14.24 2.09
CA ILE A 212 17.00 -13.78 2.18
C ILE A 212 16.92 -12.56 3.10
N TYR A 213 17.43 -12.69 4.33
CA TYR A 213 17.43 -11.60 5.30
C TYR A 213 18.35 -10.45 4.88
N GLY A 214 19.49 -10.75 4.24
CA GLY A 214 20.39 -9.75 3.67
C GLY A 214 19.73 -8.92 2.57
N LEU A 215 18.92 -9.54 1.71
CA LEU A 215 18.16 -8.84 0.67
C LEU A 215 17.04 -7.98 1.26
N MET A 216 16.36 -8.46 2.31
CA MET A 216 15.37 -7.67 3.06
C MET A 216 16.02 -6.47 3.77
N LEU A 217 17.20 -6.66 4.36
CA LEU A 217 17.96 -5.59 5.03
C LEU A 217 18.49 -4.58 4.01
N LEU A 218 19.02 -5.04 2.88
CA LEU A 218 19.43 -4.19 1.75
C LEU A 218 18.23 -3.37 1.27
N PHE A 219 17.06 -4.00 1.17
CA PHE A 219 15.83 -3.32 0.78
C PHE A 219 15.42 -2.23 1.77
N ALA A 220 15.33 -2.56 3.07
CA ALA A 220 15.01 -1.59 4.11
C ALA A 220 16.02 -0.43 4.16
N SER A 221 17.32 -0.74 4.01
CA SER A 221 18.41 0.25 4.03
C SER A 221 18.39 1.15 2.80
N PHE A 222 18.07 0.61 1.63
CA PHE A 222 17.99 1.38 0.39
C PHE A 222 16.78 2.29 0.34
N ALA A 223 15.62 1.81 0.83
CA ALA A 223 14.43 2.64 1.02
C ALA A 223 14.72 3.84 1.95
N ALA A 224 15.55 3.63 2.99
CA ALA A 224 15.99 4.69 3.90
C ALA A 224 16.90 5.69 3.17
N ALA A 225 17.87 5.18 2.40
CA ALA A 225 18.83 5.98 1.65
C ALA A 225 18.17 6.86 0.58
N LEU A 226 17.16 6.37 -0.14
CA LEU A 226 16.47 7.13 -1.20
C LEU A 226 15.74 8.38 -0.70
N ARG A 227 15.17 8.35 0.49
CA ARG A 227 14.46 9.53 1.00
C ARG A 227 15.40 10.49 1.73
N TYR A 228 16.47 9.98 2.35
CA TYR A 228 17.60 10.83 2.79
C TYR A 228 18.25 11.54 1.58
N TRP A 229 18.36 10.85 0.45
CA TRP A 229 18.83 11.41 -0.82
C TRP A 229 17.94 12.51 -1.38
N LYS A 230 16.60 12.37 -1.27
CA LYS A 230 15.63 13.42 -1.62
C LYS A 230 15.85 14.72 -0.81
N LEU A 231 16.55 14.65 0.33
CA LEU A 231 16.91 15.78 1.19
C LEU A 231 18.30 16.39 0.91
N THR A 232 19.20 15.76 0.14
CA THR A 232 20.65 16.13 0.11
C THR A 232 21.34 16.38 -1.25
N TYR A 233 20.64 16.30 -2.40
CA TYR A 233 21.11 16.75 -3.74
C TYR A 233 22.19 15.93 -4.53
N VAL A 234 22.02 15.97 -5.88
CA VAL A 234 22.93 15.96 -7.07
C VAL A 234 23.65 14.70 -7.66
N VAL A 235 24.18 13.70 -6.95
CA VAL A 235 25.27 12.89 -7.59
C VAL A 235 24.82 11.72 -8.52
N ALA A 236 23.53 11.37 -8.57
CA ALA A 236 23.00 10.32 -9.44
C ALA A 236 21.78 10.82 -10.21
N SER A 237 21.68 10.46 -11.50
CA SER A 237 20.50 10.76 -12.31
C SER A 237 19.24 10.23 -11.59
N PRO A 238 18.17 11.03 -11.44
CA PRO A 238 16.89 10.60 -10.85
C PRO A 238 16.37 9.28 -11.44
N ILE A 239 16.71 9.00 -12.70
CA ILE A 239 16.40 7.77 -13.42
C ILE A 239 17.12 6.57 -12.79
N VAL A 240 18.44 6.67 -12.56
CA VAL A 240 19.25 5.57 -11.98
C VAL A 240 18.75 5.22 -10.59
N MET A 241 18.42 6.23 -9.78
CA MET A 241 17.87 6.01 -8.43
C MET A 241 16.50 5.35 -8.47
N SER A 242 15.64 5.73 -9.41
CA SER A 242 14.34 5.09 -9.62
C SER A 242 14.48 3.63 -10.08
N MET A 243 15.45 3.33 -10.92
CA MET A 243 15.76 1.95 -11.35
C MET A 243 16.27 1.11 -10.20
N LEU A 244 17.19 1.64 -9.38
CA LEU A 244 17.68 0.97 -8.18
C LEU A 244 16.54 0.71 -7.19
N PHE A 245 15.64 1.70 -7.00
CA PHE A 245 14.45 1.54 -6.14
C PHE A 245 13.61 0.36 -6.58
N LEU A 246 13.31 0.30 -7.88
CA LEU A 246 12.49 -0.75 -8.45
C LEU A 246 13.13 -2.13 -8.24
N VAL A 247 14.40 -2.29 -8.60
CA VAL A 247 15.12 -3.57 -8.48
C VAL A 247 15.15 -4.04 -7.03
N ILE A 248 15.50 -3.15 -6.11
CA ILE A 248 15.63 -3.46 -4.69
C ILE A 248 14.24 -3.75 -4.08
N SER A 249 13.19 -3.05 -4.51
CA SER A 249 11.80 -3.29 -4.08
C SER A 249 11.26 -4.64 -4.53
N ILE A 250 11.47 -5.00 -5.79
CA ILE A 250 11.09 -6.32 -6.30
C ILE A 250 11.82 -7.42 -5.53
N SER A 251 13.13 -7.23 -5.35
CA SER A 251 13.98 -8.16 -4.60
C SER A 251 13.47 -8.35 -3.18
N GLY A 252 13.23 -7.25 -2.45
CA GLY A 252 12.68 -7.28 -1.09
C GLY A 252 11.32 -7.99 -0.99
N GLY A 253 10.41 -7.74 -1.95
CA GLY A 253 9.12 -8.42 -2.00
C GLY A 253 9.23 -9.94 -2.19
N ILE A 254 10.13 -10.39 -3.06
CA ILE A 254 10.41 -11.82 -3.27
C ILE A 254 11.03 -12.45 -2.02
N ALA A 255 12.01 -11.78 -1.40
CA ALA A 255 12.61 -12.29 -0.16
C ALA A 255 11.61 -12.37 0.99
N ALA A 256 10.73 -11.37 1.14
CA ALA A 256 9.67 -11.40 2.13
C ALA A 256 8.72 -12.59 1.91
N TYR A 257 8.37 -12.88 0.65
CA TYR A 257 7.61 -14.08 0.31
C TYR A 257 8.32 -15.38 0.70
N PHE A 258 9.62 -15.51 0.40
CA PHE A 258 10.39 -16.70 0.80
C PHE A 258 10.53 -16.85 2.31
N ALA A 259 10.74 -15.74 3.04
CA ALA A 259 10.75 -15.73 4.49
C ALA A 259 9.42 -16.23 5.05
N MET A 260 8.29 -15.75 4.51
CA MET A 260 6.95 -16.18 4.96
C MET A 260 6.62 -17.61 4.55
N ARG A 261 7.09 -18.08 3.39
CA ARG A 261 6.94 -19.47 3.00
C ARG A 261 7.69 -20.42 3.93
N LYS A 262 8.86 -20.00 4.42
CA LYS A 262 9.69 -20.81 5.32
C LYS A 262 9.20 -20.77 6.77
N HIS A 263 8.90 -19.57 7.29
CA HIS A 263 8.64 -19.35 8.71
C HIS A 263 7.17 -19.01 9.04
N GLY A 264 6.34 -18.72 8.03
CA GLY A 264 4.97 -18.24 8.23
C GLY A 264 4.08 -19.22 9.01
N ASN A 265 4.34 -20.53 8.93
CA ASN A 265 3.59 -21.52 9.70
C ASN A 265 3.75 -21.34 11.23
N GLN A 266 4.85 -20.73 11.69
CA GLN A 266 5.04 -20.42 13.11
C GLN A 266 4.05 -19.34 13.61
N LEU A 267 3.50 -18.55 12.69
CA LEU A 267 2.55 -17.49 12.99
C LEU A 267 1.09 -17.97 12.99
N ILE A 268 0.83 -19.26 12.72
CA ILE A 268 -0.52 -19.80 12.64
C ILE A 268 -1.29 -19.67 13.97
N LYS A 269 -0.57 -19.67 15.11
CA LYS A 269 -1.16 -19.38 16.43
C LYS A 269 -1.82 -17.99 16.52
N TYR A 270 -1.42 -17.05 15.67
CA TYR A 270 -1.98 -15.70 15.58
C TYR A 270 -2.87 -15.51 14.33
N GLN A 271 -3.25 -16.60 13.66
CA GLN A 271 -4.01 -16.58 12.40
C GLN A 271 -5.24 -15.69 12.48
N LYS A 272 -6.03 -15.77 13.56
CA LYS A 272 -7.25 -14.97 13.71
C LYS A 272 -6.96 -13.47 13.62
N ILE A 273 -5.94 -12.99 14.33
CA ILE A 273 -5.58 -11.57 14.35
C ILE A 273 -4.99 -11.16 12.99
N ILE A 274 -4.09 -11.98 12.44
CA ILE A 274 -3.44 -11.72 11.14
C ILE A 274 -4.49 -11.63 10.03
N THR A 275 -5.44 -12.56 9.98
CA THR A 275 -6.51 -12.55 8.98
C THR A 275 -7.43 -11.34 9.16
N ILE A 276 -7.74 -10.91 10.39
CA ILE A 276 -8.52 -9.69 10.61
C ILE A 276 -7.79 -8.46 10.05
N ILE A 277 -6.49 -8.31 10.36
CA ILE A 277 -5.67 -7.19 9.86
C ILE A 277 -5.56 -7.24 8.34
N ALA A 278 -5.28 -8.41 7.75
CA ALA A 278 -5.17 -8.58 6.32
C ALA A 278 -6.50 -8.35 5.58
N TYR A 279 -7.63 -8.67 6.24
CA TYR A 279 -8.98 -8.43 5.75
C TYR A 279 -9.28 -6.93 5.64
N CYS A 280 -9.05 -6.15 6.71
CA CYS A 280 -9.31 -4.71 6.71
C CYS A 280 -8.14 -3.86 6.16
N SER A 281 -7.09 -4.49 5.60
CA SER A 281 -5.87 -3.80 5.16
C SER A 281 -6.12 -2.62 4.22
N TYR A 282 -7.11 -2.73 3.32
CA TYR A 282 -7.46 -1.65 2.40
C TYR A 282 -8.11 -0.47 3.14
N SER A 283 -9.08 -0.76 4.01
CA SER A 283 -9.74 0.23 4.85
C SER A 283 -8.75 0.96 5.76
N ILE A 284 -7.80 0.24 6.36
CA ILE A 284 -6.72 0.84 7.15
C ILE A 284 -5.90 1.80 6.29
N TYR A 285 -5.50 1.36 5.09
CA TYR A 285 -4.70 2.19 4.18
C TYR A 285 -5.44 3.50 3.87
N LEU A 286 -6.76 3.44 3.73
CA LEU A 286 -7.57 4.60 3.39
C LEU A 286 -7.71 5.62 4.55
N ILE A 287 -7.80 5.19 5.81
CA ILE A 287 -8.20 6.08 6.93
C ILE A 287 -7.10 6.36 7.96
N HIS A 288 -5.99 5.63 7.95
CA HIS A 288 -4.99 5.70 9.02
C HIS A 288 -4.42 7.11 9.25
N SER A 289 -4.00 7.80 8.19
CA SER A 289 -3.43 9.14 8.26
C SER A 289 -4.46 10.18 8.73
N VAL A 290 -5.70 10.05 8.27
CA VAL A 290 -6.82 10.93 8.62
C VAL A 290 -7.14 10.81 10.11
N ILE A 291 -7.33 9.58 10.61
CA ILE A 291 -7.59 9.35 12.04
C ILE A 291 -6.42 9.87 12.90
N PHE A 292 -5.18 9.68 12.45
CA PHE A 292 -4.02 10.20 13.17
C PHE A 292 -4.01 11.72 13.21
N SER A 293 -4.36 12.40 12.12
CA SER A 293 -4.41 13.86 12.07
C SER A 293 -5.51 14.43 12.97
N GLU A 294 -6.72 13.86 12.91
CA GLU A 294 -7.86 14.29 13.73
C GLU A 294 -7.57 14.14 15.23
N ILE A 295 -7.15 12.94 15.66
CA ILE A 295 -6.87 12.67 17.08
C ILE A 295 -5.68 13.50 17.58
N ALA A 296 -4.64 13.68 16.76
CA ALA A 296 -3.52 14.51 17.14
C ALA A 296 -3.90 15.99 17.27
N SER A 297 -4.82 16.49 16.44
CA SER A 297 -5.34 17.85 16.55
C SER A 297 -6.08 18.07 17.86
N ASP A 298 -6.96 17.15 18.27
CA ASP A 298 -7.68 17.22 19.54
C ASP A 298 -6.74 17.14 20.75
N LEU A 299 -5.68 16.32 20.66
CA LEU A 299 -4.71 16.19 21.74
C LEU A 299 -3.78 17.40 21.89
N SER A 300 -3.54 18.15 20.83
CA SER A 300 -2.77 19.40 20.92
C SER A 300 -3.44 20.41 21.88
N TYR A 301 -4.78 20.41 21.95
CA TYR A 301 -5.55 21.18 22.94
C TYR A 301 -5.36 20.67 24.37
N ILE A 302 -5.24 19.35 24.56
CA ILE A 302 -5.00 18.73 25.87
C ILE A 302 -3.56 19.01 26.35
N HIS A 303 -2.60 19.07 25.43
CA HIS A 303 -1.23 19.45 25.74
C HIS A 303 -1.15 20.88 26.31
N ALA A 304 -1.92 21.82 25.77
CA ALA A 304 -2.06 23.18 26.31
C ALA A 304 -2.63 23.21 27.75
N ALA A 305 -3.27 22.12 28.22
CA ALA A 305 -3.86 22.00 29.54
C ALA A 305 -2.94 21.41 30.63
N GLY A 306 -1.67 21.10 30.33
CA GLY A 306 -0.64 20.82 31.34
C GLY A 306 -0.55 19.36 31.86
N ILE A 307 -1.11 18.38 31.15
CA ILE A 307 -0.93 16.96 31.47
C ILE A 307 0.50 16.51 31.10
N ALA A 308 1.12 15.64 31.91
CA ALA A 308 2.45 15.09 31.67
C ALA A 308 2.60 14.55 30.24
N TYR A 309 3.52 15.18 29.49
CA TYR A 309 3.74 15.04 28.05
C TYR A 309 3.81 13.60 27.54
N ASP A 310 4.52 12.74 28.27
CA ASP A 310 4.79 11.37 27.82
C ASP A 310 3.56 10.46 27.92
N ILE A 311 2.76 10.62 28.99
CA ILE A 311 1.57 9.78 29.22
C ILE A 311 0.48 10.15 28.21
N ALA A 312 0.27 11.46 27.97
CA ALA A 312 -0.70 11.92 26.98
C ALA A 312 -0.33 11.42 25.57
N THR A 313 0.95 11.51 25.19
CA THR A 313 1.44 11.06 23.88
C THR A 313 1.29 9.54 23.68
N ILE A 314 1.69 8.75 24.67
CA ILE A 314 1.53 7.28 24.62
C ILE A 314 0.05 6.89 24.56
N THR A 315 -0.79 7.58 25.32
CA THR A 315 -2.24 7.35 25.32
C THR A 315 -2.85 7.69 23.96
N ALA A 316 -2.45 8.81 23.34
CA ALA A 316 -2.87 9.18 21.99
C ALA A 316 -2.47 8.15 20.95
N LEU A 317 -1.22 7.66 21.01
CA LEU A 317 -0.74 6.62 20.11
C LEU A 317 -1.65 5.39 20.27
N PHE A 318 -1.83 4.91 21.49
CA PHE A 318 -2.63 3.72 21.74
C PHE A 318 -4.08 3.86 21.27
N ILE A 319 -4.72 5.00 21.55
CA ILE A 319 -6.09 5.29 21.10
C ILE A 319 -6.15 5.36 19.58
N SER A 320 -5.22 6.06 18.94
CA SER A 320 -5.18 6.24 17.48
C SER A 320 -4.99 4.93 16.75
N PHE A 321 -4.02 4.11 17.18
CA PHE A 321 -3.82 2.76 16.63
C PHE A 321 -5.09 1.93 16.78
N SER A 322 -5.67 1.89 17.98
CA SER A 322 -6.89 1.11 18.24
C SER A 322 -8.06 1.59 17.36
N ALA A 323 -8.24 2.91 17.25
CA ALA A 323 -9.28 3.53 16.43
C ALA A 323 -9.13 3.18 14.94
N VAL A 324 -7.91 3.22 14.40
CA VAL A 324 -7.63 2.85 13.01
C VAL A 324 -8.06 1.42 12.72
N PHE A 325 -7.64 0.45 13.55
CA PHE A 325 -7.97 -0.96 13.31
C PHE A 325 -9.47 -1.25 13.50
N LEU A 326 -10.09 -0.68 14.55
CA LEU A 326 -11.51 -0.84 14.83
C LEU A 326 -12.39 -0.24 13.74
N ALA A 327 -12.19 1.04 13.41
CA ALA A 327 -12.95 1.73 12.37
C ALA A 327 -12.80 1.03 11.02
N SER A 328 -11.59 0.60 10.68
CA SER A 328 -11.33 -0.13 9.43
C SER A 328 -12.04 -1.47 9.36
N TYR A 329 -12.08 -2.21 10.47
CA TYR A 329 -12.78 -3.49 10.53
C TYR A 329 -14.29 -3.32 10.30
N TYR A 330 -14.91 -2.37 10.99
CA TYR A 330 -16.34 -2.11 10.83
C TYR A 330 -16.67 -1.54 9.45
N MET A 331 -15.84 -0.65 8.90
CA MET A 331 -16.01 -0.13 7.55
C MET A 331 -15.96 -1.25 6.50
N GLN A 332 -15.00 -2.17 6.61
CA GLN A 332 -14.91 -3.32 5.71
C GLN A 332 -16.08 -4.29 5.89
N SER A 333 -16.45 -4.59 7.14
CA SER A 333 -17.60 -5.46 7.46
C SER A 333 -18.92 -4.92 6.92
N LEU A 334 -19.18 -3.62 7.09
CA LEU A 334 -20.38 -2.95 6.59
C LEU A 334 -20.45 -3.01 5.06
N GLN A 335 -19.34 -2.77 4.36
CA GLN A 335 -19.31 -2.86 2.91
C GLN A 335 -19.61 -4.28 2.41
N ASP A 336 -19.00 -5.29 3.04
CA ASP A 336 -19.22 -6.68 2.67
C ASP A 336 -20.68 -7.10 2.92
N TRP A 337 -21.27 -6.63 4.02
CA TRP A 337 -22.70 -6.81 4.31
C TRP A 337 -23.59 -6.16 3.23
N LEU A 338 -23.36 -4.89 2.89
CA LEU A 338 -24.10 -4.17 1.84
C LEU A 338 -23.98 -4.88 0.48
N THR A 339 -22.79 -5.36 0.15
CA THR A 339 -22.51 -6.05 -1.12
C THR A 339 -23.21 -7.42 -1.17
N ASN A 340 -23.24 -8.16 -0.06
CA ASN A 340 -23.89 -9.46 0.02
C ASN A 340 -25.41 -9.35 0.10
N ALA A 341 -25.96 -8.31 0.75
CA ALA A 341 -27.38 -8.02 0.77
C ALA A 341 -27.92 -7.73 -0.65
N ARG A 342 -27.16 -7.01 -1.49
CA ARG A 342 -27.50 -6.78 -2.90
C ARG A 342 -27.52 -8.06 -3.74
N LYS A 343 -26.63 -9.03 -3.45
CA LYS A 343 -26.64 -10.32 -4.16
C LYS A 343 -27.87 -11.15 -3.83
N LYS A 344 -28.39 -11.07 -2.61
CA LYS A 344 -29.62 -11.78 -2.21
C LYS A 344 -30.88 -11.19 -2.83
N THR A 345 -30.92 -9.88 -3.06
CA THR A 345 -32.07 -9.17 -3.64
C THR A 345 -32.13 -9.23 -5.16
N ALA A 346 -30.99 -9.38 -5.85
CA ALA A 346 -30.91 -9.52 -7.31
C ALA A 346 -31.20 -10.95 -7.85
N ILE A 347 -31.65 -11.87 -6.99
CA ILE A 347 -32.03 -13.26 -7.35
C ILE A 347 -33.58 -13.41 -7.40
N HIS A 348 -34.31 -12.31 -7.19
CA HIS A 348 -35.74 -12.19 -7.50
C HIS A 348 -35.91 -11.26 -8.70
#